data_AF-A0A952UL29-F1
#
_entry.id   AF-A0A952UL29-F1
#
_cell.length_a   1.000
_cell.length_b   1.000
_cell.length_c   1.000
_cell.angle_alpha   90.00
_cell.angle_beta   90.00
_cell.angle_gamma   90.00
#
_symmetry.space_group_name_H-M   'P 1'
#
loop_
_entity.id
_entity.type
_entity.pdbx_description
1 polymer ?
#
loop_
_entity_poly.entity_id
_entity_poly.type
_entity_poly.pdbx_seq_one_letter_code
_entity_poly.pdbx_strand_id
1 'polypeptide(L)'
;MTDYQSAIDKLSKSLERIPRSELPVVLGELERIKAVIWAEFMTTEKGQPDEALLDMSDVAVRLNIPLSRAYELVRQGKLRGVRVGKYVRVLPTVLKEYQASLATA
;
A
#
# COMPACT_ATOMS: atom_id res chain seq x y z
N MET A 1 -1.87 -25.74 9.24
CA MET A 1 -0.72 -25.35 8.40
C MET A 1 -1.28 -24.62 7.19
N THR A 2 -0.79 -23.42 6.92
CA THR A 2 -1.05 -22.75 5.64
C THR A 2 -0.50 -23.60 4.50
N ASP A 3 -1.13 -23.53 3.32
CA ASP A 3 -0.80 -24.38 2.17
C ASP A 3 0.70 -24.31 1.80
N TYR A 4 1.30 -23.13 1.90
CA TYR A 4 2.73 -22.93 1.64
C TYR A 4 3.66 -23.66 2.63
N GLN A 5 3.27 -23.79 3.91
CA GLN A 5 4.06 -24.51 4.91
C GLN A 5 4.14 -26.00 4.56
N SER A 6 3.03 -26.58 4.09
CA SER A 6 3.00 -27.97 3.63
C SER A 6 3.88 -28.19 2.40
N ALA A 7 3.93 -27.23 1.48
CA ALA A 7 4.78 -27.30 0.29
C ALA A 7 6.27 -27.26 0.64
N ILE A 8 6.69 -26.38 1.56
CA ILE A 8 8.09 -26.29 2.01
C ILE A 8 8.54 -27.58 2.72
N ASP A 9 7.68 -28.14 3.57
CA ASP A 9 7.97 -29.38 4.27
C ASP A 9 8.13 -30.57 3.31
N LYS A 10 7.27 -30.66 2.28
CA LYS A 10 7.36 -31.69 1.24
C LYS A 10 8.64 -31.58 0.43
N LEU A 11 9.03 -30.36 0.05
CA LEU A 11 10.28 -30.12 -0.68
C LEU A 11 11.48 -30.51 0.17
N SER A 12 11.53 -30.06 1.43
CA SER A 12 12.63 -30.35 2.35
C SER A 12 12.85 -31.85 2.53
N LYS A 13 11.77 -32.62 2.71
CA LYS A 13 11.82 -34.09 2.80
C LYS A 13 12.24 -34.78 1.51
N SER A 14 11.97 -34.15 0.36
CA SER A 14 12.31 -34.71 -0.95
C SER A 14 13.78 -34.47 -1.31
N LEU A 15 14.40 -33.40 -0.82
CA LEU A 15 15.80 -33.06 -1.13
C LEU A 15 16.79 -34.18 -0.79
N GLU A 16 16.55 -34.94 0.28
CA GLU A 16 17.39 -36.07 0.68
C GLU A 16 17.39 -37.23 -0.33
N ARG A 17 16.37 -37.29 -1.20
CA ARG A 17 16.15 -38.37 -2.17
C ARG A 17 16.47 -37.97 -3.60
N ILE A 18 16.75 -36.69 -3.83
CA ILE A 18 17.05 -36.17 -5.17
C ILE A 18 18.49 -36.53 -5.55
N PRO A 19 18.73 -37.15 -6.72
CA PRO A 19 20.07 -37.40 -7.21
C PRO A 19 20.89 -36.11 -7.33
N ARG A 20 22.19 -36.16 -7.02
CA ARG A 20 23.07 -34.98 -7.09
C ARG A 20 23.07 -34.30 -8.47
N SER A 21 22.87 -35.07 -9.53
CA SER A 21 22.77 -34.58 -10.91
C SER A 21 21.53 -33.73 -11.19
N GLU A 22 20.47 -33.89 -10.38
CA GLU A 22 19.20 -33.16 -10.55
C GLU A 22 19.13 -31.91 -9.66
N LEU A 23 19.99 -31.80 -8.64
CA LEU A 23 20.05 -30.63 -7.76
C LEU A 23 20.21 -29.29 -8.51
N PRO A 24 21.00 -29.17 -9.60
CA PRO A 24 21.07 -27.92 -10.36
C PRO A 24 19.72 -27.48 -10.94
N VAL A 25 18.88 -28.43 -11.38
CA VAL A 25 17.54 -28.13 -11.91
C VAL A 25 16.62 -27.64 -10.80
N VAL A 26 16.64 -28.32 -9.65
CA VAL A 26 15.88 -27.91 -8.46
C VAL A 26 16.29 -26.51 -8.00
N LEU A 27 17.60 -26.21 -7.99
CA LEU A 27 18.10 -24.89 -7.65
C LEU A 27 17.61 -23.81 -8.63
N GLY A 28 17.58 -24.10 -9.93
CA GLY A 28 17.03 -23.20 -10.94
C GLY A 28 15.57 -22.82 -10.69
N GLU A 29 14.72 -23.80 -10.36
CA GLU A 29 13.32 -23.55 -10.02
C GLU A 29 13.17 -22.72 -8.73
N LEU A 30 14.01 -22.95 -7.73
CA LEU A 30 14.01 -22.15 -6.50
C LEU A 30 14.41 -20.70 -6.74
N GLU A 31 15.41 -20.46 -7.58
CA GLU A 31 15.78 -19.10 -7.96
C GLU A 31 14.65 -18.39 -8.73
N ARG A 32 13.94 -19.11 -9.60
CA ARG A 32 12.75 -18.57 -10.28
C ARG A 32 11.65 -18.18 -9.28
N ILE A 33 11.33 -19.05 -8.32
CA ILE A 33 10.32 -18.78 -7.28
C ILE A 33 10.74 -17.59 -6.42
N LYS A 34 12.00 -17.54 -6.00
CA LYS A 34 12.57 -16.42 -5.26
C LYS A 34 12.43 -15.12 -6.03
N ALA A 35 12.77 -15.10 -7.33
CA ALA A 35 12.62 -13.91 -8.16
C ALA A 35 11.17 -13.40 -8.24
N VAL A 36 10.19 -14.31 -8.36
CA VAL A 36 8.76 -13.94 -8.32
C VAL A 36 8.38 -13.32 -6.98
N ILE A 37 8.79 -13.94 -5.87
CA ILE A 37 8.52 -13.41 -4.52
C ILE A 37 9.13 -12.00 -4.36
N TRP A 38 10.37 -11.79 -4.81
CA TRP A 38 11.00 -10.48 -4.79
C TRP A 38 10.26 -9.47 -5.66
N ALA A 39 9.80 -9.84 -6.85
CA ALA A 39 8.99 -8.97 -7.69
C ALA A 39 7.70 -8.54 -6.95
N GLU A 40 7.00 -9.48 -6.31
CA GLU A 40 5.80 -9.17 -5.51
C GLU A 40 6.10 -8.18 -4.38
N PHE A 41 7.18 -8.42 -3.60
CA PHE A 41 7.62 -7.49 -2.55
C PHE A 41 7.91 -6.10 -3.10
N MET A 42 8.61 -6.00 -4.24
CA MET A 42 8.94 -4.72 -4.87
C MET A 42 7.71 -4.04 -5.50
N THR A 43 6.72 -4.81 -5.97
CA THR A 43 5.44 -4.25 -6.45
C THR A 43 4.50 -3.80 -5.33
N THR A 44 4.75 -4.25 -4.10
CA THR A 44 4.01 -3.79 -2.91
C THR A 44 4.28 -2.30 -2.64
N GLU A 45 5.32 -1.72 -3.26
CA GLU A 45 5.58 -0.27 -3.31
C GLU A 45 5.04 0.43 -4.57
N LYS A 46 3.99 -0.09 -5.24
CA LYS A 46 3.02 0.79 -5.91
C LYS A 46 2.10 1.47 -4.88
N GLY A 47 2.68 1.92 -3.77
CA GLY A 47 2.03 2.83 -2.84
C GLY A 47 1.92 4.18 -3.54
N GLN A 48 0.79 4.40 -4.21
CA GLN A 48 0.22 5.66 -4.69
C GLN A 48 1.20 6.66 -5.32
N PRO A 49 1.06 7.02 -6.62
CA PRO A 49 1.98 7.95 -7.28
C PRO A 49 2.02 9.25 -6.48
N ASP A 50 3.06 9.43 -5.66
CA ASP A 50 3.32 10.53 -4.75
C ASP A 50 2.13 11.50 -4.67
N GLU A 51 0.98 11.05 -4.10
CA GLU A 51 -0.30 11.68 -4.47
C GLU A 51 -0.22 13.14 -4.02
N ALA A 52 -0.08 14.03 -5.00
CA ALA A 52 0.27 15.42 -4.74
C ALA A 52 -0.69 15.99 -3.72
N LEU A 53 -0.14 16.76 -2.78
CA LEU A 53 -0.96 17.38 -1.75
C LEU A 53 -2.12 18.16 -2.38
N LEU A 54 -3.34 17.87 -1.93
CA LEU A 54 -4.54 18.53 -2.43
C LEU A 54 -4.55 19.96 -1.95
N ASP A 55 -4.96 20.86 -2.84
CA ASP A 55 -5.37 22.19 -2.42
C ASP A 55 -6.79 22.16 -1.83
N MET A 56 -7.19 23.27 -1.20
CA MET A 56 -8.50 23.34 -0.56
C MET A 56 -9.66 23.38 -1.55
N SER A 57 -9.44 23.78 -2.81
CA SER A 57 -10.44 23.67 -3.88
C SER A 57 -10.71 22.21 -4.23
N ASP A 58 -9.66 21.40 -4.41
CA ASP A 58 -9.78 19.97 -4.68
C ASP A 58 -10.48 19.24 -3.52
N VAL A 59 -10.13 19.60 -2.28
CA VAL A 59 -10.78 19.06 -1.08
C VAL A 59 -12.28 19.42 -1.07
N ALA A 60 -12.62 20.68 -1.36
CA ALA A 60 -13.99 21.16 -1.39
C ALA A 60 -14.83 20.43 -2.46
N VAL A 61 -14.28 20.25 -3.66
CA VAL A 61 -14.92 19.50 -4.76
C VAL A 61 -15.15 18.04 -4.35
N ARG A 62 -14.14 17.37 -3.80
CA ARG A 62 -14.23 15.95 -3.41
C ARG A 62 -15.20 15.68 -2.26
N LEU A 63 -15.36 16.64 -1.35
CA LEU A 63 -16.34 16.56 -0.26
C LEU A 63 -17.71 17.12 -0.65
N ASN A 64 -17.84 17.72 -1.84
CA ASN A 64 -19.03 18.43 -2.30
C ASN A 64 -19.52 19.49 -1.29
N ILE A 65 -18.60 20.36 -0.84
CA ILE A 65 -18.87 21.45 0.12
C ILE A 65 -18.31 22.79 -0.38
N PRO A 66 -18.76 23.93 0.16
CA PRO A 66 -18.15 25.22 -0.13
C PRO A 66 -16.66 25.28 0.28
N LEU A 67 -15.84 26.01 -0.49
CA LEU A 67 -14.41 26.20 -0.20
C LEU A 67 -14.16 26.75 1.20
N SER A 68 -14.96 27.72 1.64
CA SER A 68 -14.88 28.27 3.00
C SER A 68 -15.10 27.20 4.07
N ARG A 69 -16.02 26.27 3.84
CA ARG A 69 -16.28 25.15 4.74
C ARG A 69 -15.10 24.19 4.80
N ALA A 70 -14.43 23.93 3.69
CA ALA A 70 -13.23 23.10 3.66
C ALA A 70 -12.10 23.71 4.52
N TYR A 71 -11.87 25.02 4.44
CA TYR A 71 -10.93 25.71 5.32
C TYR A 71 -11.36 25.66 6.79
N GLU A 72 -12.66 25.82 7.07
CA GLU A 72 -13.19 25.71 8.43
C GLU A 72 -12.97 24.32 9.04
N LEU A 73 -13.05 23.24 8.25
CA LEU A 73 -12.76 21.88 8.75
C LEU A 73 -11.32 21.75 9.24
N VAL A 74 -10.36 22.34 8.53
CA VAL A 74 -8.96 22.37 8.97
C VAL A 74 -8.77 23.30 10.17
N ARG A 75 -9.42 24.48 10.16
CA ARG A 75 -9.37 25.44 11.27
C ARG A 75 -9.91 24.85 12.58
N GLN A 76 -10.96 24.04 12.50
CA GLN A 76 -11.58 23.35 13.63
C GLN A 76 -10.82 22.07 14.03
N GLY A 77 -9.76 21.69 13.31
CA GLY A 77 -9.01 20.46 13.57
C GLY A 77 -9.74 19.17 13.20
N LYS A 78 -10.88 19.25 12.50
CA LYS A 78 -11.68 18.09 12.05
C LYS A 78 -11.05 17.37 10.86
N LEU A 79 -10.34 18.11 10.02
CA LEU A 79 -9.55 17.58 8.91
C LEU A 79 -8.10 18.00 9.10
N ARG A 80 -7.17 17.04 9.14
CA ARG A 80 -5.75 17.34 9.34
C ARG A 80 -5.17 17.94 8.05
N GLY A 81 -4.66 19.18 8.14
CA GLY A 81 -3.99 19.87 7.04
C GLY A 81 -2.50 20.10 7.33
N VAL A 82 -1.72 20.20 6.26
CA VAL A 82 -0.30 20.61 6.27
C VAL A 82 -0.22 22.06 5.79
N ARG A 83 0.56 22.90 6.49
CA ARG A 83 0.82 24.28 6.05
C ARG A 83 2.10 24.34 5.24
N VAL A 84 2.01 24.96 4.06
CA VAL A 84 3.16 25.27 3.19
C VAL A 84 3.14 26.78 2.96
N GLY A 85 3.85 27.52 3.81
CA GLY A 85 3.76 28.98 3.86
C GLY A 85 2.33 29.45 4.17
N LYS A 86 1.75 30.28 3.30
CA LYS A 86 0.35 30.74 3.43
C LYS A 86 -0.70 29.73 3.00
N TYR A 87 -0.29 28.63 2.34
CA TYR A 87 -1.21 27.66 1.77
C TYR A 87 -1.51 26.54 2.77
N VAL A 88 -2.76 26.09 2.78
CA VAL A 88 -3.19 24.86 3.46
C VAL A 88 -3.33 23.77 2.40
N ARG A 89 -2.81 22.60 2.73
CA ARG A 89 -2.75 21.44 1.87
C ARG A 89 -3.24 20.20 2.63
N VAL A 90 -3.81 19.24 1.93
CA VAL A 90 -4.33 18.00 2.56
C VAL A 90 -3.73 16.80 1.88
N LEU A 91 -3.22 15.86 2.68
CA LEU A 91 -2.81 14.55 2.19
C LEU A 91 -4.06 13.81 1.68
N PRO A 92 -4.07 13.29 0.45
CA PRO A 92 -5.19 12.53 -0.08
C PRO A 92 -5.66 11.37 0.80
N THR A 93 -4.72 10.69 1.47
CA THR A 93 -5.02 9.61 2.43
C THR A 93 -5.83 10.11 3.62
N VAL A 94 -5.46 11.27 4.18
CA VAL A 94 -6.21 11.92 5.27
C VAL A 94 -7.63 12.30 4.82
N LEU A 95 -7.80 12.76 3.58
CA LEU A 95 -9.13 13.05 3.06
C LEU A 95 -9.98 11.78 2.92
N LYS A 96 -9.39 10.68 2.42
CA LYS A 96 -10.04 9.37 2.32
C LYS A 96 -10.45 8.85 3.70
N GLU A 97 -9.58 8.96 4.70
CA GLU A 97 -9.87 8.60 6.10
C GLU A 97 -11.05 9.41 6.66
N TYR A 98 -11.07 10.73 6.41
CA TYR A 98 -12.17 11.59 6.82
C TYR A 98 -13.49 11.19 6.15
N GLN A 99 -13.49 10.92 4.85
CA GLN A 99 -14.67 10.44 4.13
C GLN A 99 -15.21 9.12 4.69
N ALA A 100 -14.32 8.17 5.01
CA ALA A 100 -14.69 6.91 5.65
C ALA A 100 -15.33 7.14 7.03
N SER A 101 -14.84 8.11 7.80
CA SER A 101 -15.43 8.46 9.11
C SER A 101 -16.86 9.00 8.99
N LEU A 102 -17.18 9.71 7.91
CA LEU A 102 -18.54 10.22 7.64
C LEU A 102 -19.52 9.12 7.23
N ALA A 103 -19.05 8.08 6.56
CA ALA A 103 -19.90 6.95 6.15
C ALA A 103 -20.29 6.01 7.31
N THR A 104 -19.60 6.14 8.45
CA THR A 104 -19.81 5.28 9.63
C THR A 104 -20.59 5.99 10.75
N ALA A 105 -20.86 7.29 10.60
CA ALA A 105 -21.56 8.13 11.56
C ALA A 105 -23.04 8.33 11.17
#